data_AF-O85828-F1
#
_entry.id   AF-O85828-F1
#
_cell.length_a   1.000
_cell.length_b   1.000
_cell.length_c   1.000
_cell.angle_alpha   90.00
_cell.angle_beta   90.00
_cell.angle_gamma   90.00
#
_symmetry.space_group_name_H-M   'P 1'
#
loop_
_entity.id
_entity.type
_entity.pdbx_description
1 polymer ?
#
loop_
_entity_poly.entity_id
_entity_poly.type
_entity_poly.pdbx_seq_one_letter_code
_entity_poly.pdbx_strand_id
1 'polypeptide(L)'
;MIAMVGLYFVFIIWHPNPLQEAIAVTHIFLMLLAIDIVLGPLLTLLVASSKEKKTLKFDLSIIAVVQLTAYLYGMHSIAVSRPVYIAFDKLRFEVVQADSVWRVADKTILPAYQSNPLFAPQWVSVRPYKDVAEQNQRTTMEMQQGISPSMQADLYRPINEGWGEMLERKHGLEELKQYNSAEQVDKELAAYPQADSFCQ
;
A
#
# COMPACT_ATOMS: atom_id res chain seq x y z
N MET A 1 -8.47 -11.77 -20.49
CA MET A 1 -8.23 -10.41 -21.06
C MET A 1 -8.64 -9.29 -20.11
N ILE A 2 -9.87 -9.29 -19.55
CA ILE A 2 -10.32 -8.26 -18.59
C ILE A 2 -9.42 -8.19 -17.34
N ALA A 3 -9.05 -9.35 -16.78
CA ALA A 3 -8.15 -9.42 -15.63
C ALA A 3 -6.75 -8.83 -15.90
N MET A 4 -6.21 -8.95 -17.12
CA MET A 4 -4.89 -8.40 -17.48
C MET A 4 -4.89 -6.87 -17.59
N VAL A 5 -6.01 -6.27 -17.99
CA VAL A 5 -6.14 -4.81 -18.06
C VAL A 5 -6.32 -4.21 -16.66
N GLY A 6 -7.10 -4.86 -15.79
CA GLY A 6 -7.17 -4.50 -14.37
C GLY A 6 -5.81 -4.58 -13.67
N LEU A 7 -5.04 -5.62 -13.99
CA LEU A 7 -3.65 -5.83 -13.58
C LEU A 7 -2.77 -4.61 -13.88
N TYR A 8 -2.77 -4.14 -15.12
CA TYR A 8 -1.94 -3.00 -15.53
C TYR A 8 -2.27 -1.74 -14.72
N PHE A 9 -3.55 -1.44 -14.52
CA PHE A 9 -3.97 -0.26 -13.75
C PHE A 9 -3.59 -0.34 -12.27
N VAL A 10 -3.79 -1.49 -11.63
CA VAL A 10 -3.49 -1.67 -10.20
C VAL A 10 -1.99 -1.52 -9.91
N PHE A 11 -1.14 -2.20 -10.70
CA PHE A 11 0.30 -2.25 -10.43
C PHE A 11 1.06 -1.00 -10.91
N ILE A 12 0.54 -0.26 -11.88
CA ILE A 12 1.18 0.97 -12.37
C ILE A 12 0.69 2.19 -11.59
N ILE A 13 -0.62 2.28 -11.29
CA ILE A 13 -1.21 3.50 -10.72
C ILE A 13 -1.36 3.39 -9.20
N TRP A 14 -1.91 2.29 -8.68
CA TRP A 14 -2.24 2.21 -7.25
C TRP A 14 -1.13 1.68 -6.37
N HIS A 15 -0.27 0.82 -6.88
CA HIS A 15 0.86 0.31 -6.13
C HIS A 15 2.13 0.45 -6.97
N PRO A 16 2.75 1.62 -7.12
CA PRO A 16 4.02 1.71 -7.84
C PRO A 16 5.12 0.92 -7.10
N ASN A 17 6.01 0.27 -7.84
CA ASN A 17 7.22 -0.33 -7.28
C ASN A 17 8.08 0.79 -6.63
N PRO A 18 8.64 0.65 -5.41
CA PRO A 18 8.82 -0.57 -4.58
C PRO A 18 7.74 -0.81 -3.50
N LEU A 19 6.68 0.01 -3.43
CA LEU A 19 5.64 -0.09 -2.39
C LEU A 19 4.87 -1.43 -2.45
N GLN A 20 4.85 -2.09 -3.61
CA GLN A 20 4.28 -3.42 -3.79
C GLN A 20 4.93 -4.48 -2.90
N GLU A 21 6.27 -4.44 -2.77
CA GLU A 21 7.03 -5.37 -1.92
C GLU A 21 6.83 -5.04 -0.45
N ALA A 22 6.81 -3.75 -0.10
CA ALA A 22 6.64 -3.29 1.28
C ALA A 22 5.28 -3.67 1.89
N ILE A 23 4.21 -3.73 1.08
CA ILE A 23 2.85 -4.03 1.55
C ILE A 23 2.48 -5.51 1.31
N ALA A 24 3.38 -6.30 0.70
CA ALA A 24 3.16 -7.72 0.37
C ALA A 24 1.85 -8.00 -0.42
N VAL A 25 1.29 -7.00 -1.11
CA VAL A 25 0.04 -7.11 -1.90
C VAL A 25 0.15 -8.20 -2.95
N THR A 26 1.37 -8.46 -3.43
CA THR A 26 1.71 -9.56 -4.34
C THR A 26 1.21 -10.92 -3.85
N HIS A 27 1.22 -11.20 -2.55
CA HIS A 27 0.79 -12.49 -2.02
C HIS A 27 -0.74 -12.66 -2.07
N ILE A 28 -1.49 -11.65 -1.64
CA ILE A 28 -2.96 -11.64 -1.72
C ILE A 28 -3.39 -11.71 -3.19
N PHE A 29 -2.68 -10.98 -4.05
CA PHE A 29 -2.92 -10.97 -5.48
C PHE A 29 -2.63 -12.32 -6.15
N LEU A 30 -1.49 -12.96 -5.86
CA LEU A 30 -1.16 -14.30 -6.37
C LEU A 30 -2.18 -15.35 -5.92
N MET A 31 -2.71 -15.22 -4.70
CA MET A 31 -3.75 -16.11 -4.19
C MET A 31 -5.05 -15.97 -4.98
N LEU A 32 -5.51 -14.74 -5.24
CA LEU A 32 -6.66 -14.44 -6.10
C LEU A 32 -6.47 -14.96 -7.53
N LEU A 33 -5.27 -14.77 -8.10
CA LEU A 33 -4.95 -15.27 -9.44
C LEU A 33 -4.92 -16.80 -9.50
N ALA A 34 -4.37 -17.46 -8.48
CA ALA A 34 -4.36 -18.92 -8.38
C ALA A 34 -5.79 -19.48 -8.25
N ILE A 35 -6.63 -18.82 -7.45
CA ILE A 35 -8.06 -19.14 -7.34
C ILE A 35 -8.72 -19.04 -8.71
N ASP A 36 -8.53 -17.96 -9.47
CA ASP A 36 -9.14 -17.79 -10.79
C ASP A 36 -8.63 -18.79 -11.84
N ILE A 37 -7.32 -19.11 -11.84
CA ILE A 37 -6.70 -20.07 -12.76
C ILE A 37 -7.05 -21.53 -12.41
N VAL A 38 -7.34 -21.84 -11.15
CA VAL A 38 -7.72 -23.20 -10.74
C VAL A 38 -9.23 -23.37 -10.82
N LEU A 39 -10.02 -22.52 -10.17
CA LEU A 39 -11.48 -22.65 -10.14
C LEU A 39 -12.12 -22.39 -11.49
N GLY A 40 -11.60 -21.46 -12.30
CA GLY A 40 -12.16 -21.17 -13.62
C GLY A 40 -12.20 -22.39 -14.54
N PRO A 41 -11.04 -22.99 -14.88
CA PRO A 41 -10.96 -24.20 -15.69
C PRO A 41 -11.60 -25.42 -15.02
N LEU A 42 -11.44 -25.60 -13.71
CA LEU A 42 -11.95 -26.78 -13.00
C LEU A 42 -13.48 -26.79 -12.96
N LEU A 43 -14.12 -25.64 -12.70
CA LEU A 43 -15.58 -25.50 -12.75
C LEU A 43 -16.11 -25.62 -14.19
N THR A 44 -15.38 -25.07 -15.17
CA THR A 44 -15.74 -25.23 -16.60
C THR A 44 -15.67 -26.69 -17.04
N LEU A 45 -14.66 -27.44 -16.59
CA LEU A 45 -14.49 -28.87 -16.91
C LEU A 45 -15.56 -29.74 -16.25
N LEU A 46 -15.92 -29.44 -14.99
CA LEU A 46 -16.92 -30.16 -14.20
C LEU A 46 -18.33 -29.98 -14.81
N VAL A 47 -18.65 -28.75 -15.22
CA VAL A 47 -19.90 -28.44 -15.93
C VAL A 47 -19.89 -29.07 -17.33
N ALA A 48 -18.82 -28.95 -18.12
CA ALA A 48 -18.73 -29.53 -19.45
C ALA A 48 -18.84 -31.07 -19.47
N SER A 49 -18.43 -31.74 -18.38
CA SER A 49 -18.51 -33.20 -18.22
C SER A 49 -19.89 -33.70 -17.75
N SER A 50 -20.81 -32.80 -17.37
CA SER A 50 -22.12 -33.16 -16.83
C SER A 50 -23.11 -33.53 -17.95
N LYS A 51 -23.73 -34.72 -17.87
CA LYS A 51 -24.65 -35.27 -18.89
C LYS A 51 -25.98 -34.51 -19.03
N GLU A 52 -26.41 -33.78 -17.99
CA GLU A 52 -27.68 -33.05 -17.98
C GLU A 52 -27.51 -31.59 -18.43
N LYS A 53 -27.82 -31.31 -19.70
CA LYS A 53 -27.65 -29.96 -20.29
C LYS A 53 -28.68 -28.91 -19.84
N LYS A 54 -29.70 -29.29 -19.04
CA LYS A 54 -30.80 -28.40 -18.63
C LYS A 54 -30.46 -27.55 -17.40
N THR A 55 -29.76 -28.11 -16.41
CA THR A 55 -29.27 -27.39 -15.22
C THR A 55 -27.93 -26.69 -15.48
N LEU A 56 -27.23 -27.10 -16.54
CA LEU A 56 -25.95 -26.54 -16.98
C LEU A 56 -25.89 -25.01 -16.98
N LYS A 57 -26.94 -24.34 -17.48
CA LYS A 57 -27.00 -22.87 -17.55
C LYS A 57 -27.14 -22.22 -16.17
N PHE A 58 -27.83 -22.89 -15.24
CA PHE A 58 -28.01 -22.43 -13.86
C PHE A 58 -26.71 -22.60 -13.07
N ASP A 59 -26.07 -23.75 -13.18
CA ASP A 59 -24.78 -24.03 -12.51
C ASP A 59 -23.70 -23.07 -13.00
N LEU A 60 -23.61 -22.85 -14.32
CA LEU A 60 -22.67 -21.89 -14.91
C LEU A 60 -22.98 -20.44 -14.46
N SER A 61 -24.26 -20.09 -14.27
CA SER A 61 -24.65 -18.77 -13.79
C SER A 61 -24.24 -18.55 -12.33
N ILE A 62 -24.39 -19.56 -11.46
CA ILE A 62 -23.94 -19.48 -10.07
C ILE A 62 -22.42 -19.32 -10.02
N ILE A 63 -21.69 -20.13 -10.80
CA ILE A 63 -20.23 -20.03 -10.91
C ILE A 63 -19.80 -18.63 -11.35
N ALA A 64 -20.44 -18.09 -12.38
CA ALA A 64 -20.16 -16.75 -12.87
C ALA A 64 -20.42 -15.66 -11.80
N VAL A 65 -21.49 -15.80 -11.02
CA VAL A 65 -21.82 -14.86 -9.92
C VAL A 65 -20.78 -14.95 -8.79
N VAL A 66 -20.38 -16.17 -8.40
CA VAL A 66 -19.35 -16.36 -7.36
C VAL A 66 -18.01 -15.78 -7.82
N GLN A 67 -17.59 -16.06 -9.06
CA GLN A 67 -16.36 -15.49 -9.63
C GLN A 67 -16.42 -13.96 -9.72
N LEU A 68 -17.53 -13.40 -10.19
CA LEU A 68 -17.72 -11.95 -10.23
C LEU A 68 -17.64 -11.33 -8.82
N THR A 69 -18.24 -11.97 -7.83
CA THR A 69 -18.21 -11.50 -6.43
C THR A 69 -16.80 -11.57 -5.85
N ALA A 70 -16.07 -12.65 -6.08
CA ALA A 70 -14.68 -12.80 -5.64
C ALA A 70 -13.77 -11.77 -6.31
N TYR A 71 -13.94 -11.54 -7.62
CA TYR A 71 -13.21 -10.53 -8.36
C TYR A 71 -13.48 -9.12 -7.83
N LEU A 72 -14.75 -8.76 -7.62
CA LEU A 72 -15.14 -7.47 -7.06
C LEU A 72 -14.58 -7.27 -5.65
N TYR A 73 -14.61 -8.32 -4.82
CA TYR A 73 -14.03 -8.28 -3.48
C TYR A 73 -12.50 -8.08 -3.53
N GLY A 74 -11.80 -8.81 -4.39
CA GLY A 74 -10.36 -8.63 -4.60
C GLY A 74 -10.02 -7.22 -5.06
N MET A 75 -10.77 -6.69 -6.03
CA MET A 75 -10.60 -5.32 -6.53
C MET A 75 -10.86 -4.27 -5.43
N HIS A 76 -11.91 -4.46 -4.62
CA HIS A 76 -12.21 -3.59 -3.49
C HIS A 76 -11.09 -3.63 -2.44
N SER A 77 -10.62 -4.83 -2.07
CA SER A 77 -9.52 -5.01 -1.11
C SER A 77 -8.27 -4.27 -1.54
N ILE A 78 -7.90 -4.37 -2.82
CA ILE A 78 -6.76 -3.63 -3.39
C ILE A 78 -7.00 -2.12 -3.35
N ALA A 79 -8.20 -1.67 -3.69
CA ALA A 79 -8.53 -0.24 -3.73
C ALA A 79 -8.47 0.44 -2.35
N VAL A 80 -8.81 -0.29 -1.28
CA VAL A 80 -8.77 0.23 0.11
C VAL A 80 -7.41 0.06 0.78
N SER A 81 -6.62 -0.95 0.41
CA SER A 81 -5.26 -1.15 0.94
C SER A 81 -4.18 -0.40 0.13
N ARG A 82 -4.58 0.50 -0.78
CA ARG A 82 -3.61 1.24 -1.60
C ARG A 82 -2.76 2.18 -0.72
N PRO A 83 -1.45 2.30 -0.98
CA PRO A 83 -0.61 3.30 -0.33
C PRO A 83 -1.08 4.71 -0.73
N VAL A 84 -1.33 5.55 0.26
CA VAL A 84 -1.78 6.94 0.06
C VAL A 84 -0.78 7.95 0.59
N TYR A 85 -0.01 7.58 1.62
CA TYR A 85 1.00 8.45 2.18
C TYR A 85 2.29 7.69 2.45
N ILE A 86 3.41 8.37 2.23
CA ILE A 86 4.72 7.97 2.75
C ILE A 86 5.09 9.02 3.80
N ALA A 87 4.90 8.66 5.06
CA ALA A 87 4.99 9.56 6.19
C ALA A 87 6.36 9.43 6.87
N PHE A 88 7.08 10.54 7.01
CA PHE A 88 8.31 10.60 7.80
C PHE A 88 7.95 10.90 9.26
N ASP A 89 8.17 9.93 10.16
CA ASP A 89 8.04 10.09 11.61
C ASP A 89 9.41 9.98 12.26
N LYS A 90 10.03 11.14 12.51
CA LYS A 90 11.34 11.38 13.18
C LYS A 90 12.54 10.58 12.66
N LEU A 91 12.46 9.27 12.71
CA LEU A 91 13.52 8.31 12.42
C LEU A 91 13.21 7.42 11.21
N ARG A 92 11.94 7.29 10.82
CA ARG A 92 11.56 6.32 9.79
C ARG A 92 10.51 6.85 8.84
N PHE A 93 10.54 6.32 7.63
CA PHE A 93 9.42 6.41 6.71
C PHE A 93 8.46 5.25 6.94
N GLU A 94 7.18 5.55 6.97
CA GLU A 94 6.11 4.59 7.12
C GLU A 94 5.13 4.74 5.96
N VAL A 95 4.75 3.62 5.36
CA VAL A 95 3.78 3.59 4.27
C VAL A 95 2.38 3.44 4.88
N VAL A 96 1.53 4.43 4.62
CA VAL A 96 0.16 4.48 5.16
C VAL A 96 -0.82 4.07 4.07
N GLN A 97 -1.69 3.13 4.39
CA GLN A 97 -2.73 2.61 3.49
C GLN A 97 -4.00 3.44 3.60
N ALA A 98 -4.82 3.45 2.55
CA ALA A 98 -5.99 4.32 2.46
C ALA A 98 -7.03 4.07 3.56
N ASP A 99 -7.22 2.82 3.95
CA ASP A 99 -8.11 2.35 5.02
C ASP A 99 -7.57 2.63 6.43
N SER A 100 -6.26 2.86 6.55
CA SER A 100 -5.59 3.01 7.84
C SER A 100 -5.39 4.47 8.28
N VAL A 101 -5.69 5.44 7.40
CA VAL A 101 -5.59 6.88 7.73
C VAL A 101 -6.65 7.28 8.75
N TRP A 102 -6.18 7.61 9.95
CA TRP A 102 -7.00 8.03 11.06
C TRP A 102 -7.30 9.54 11.00
N ARG A 103 -8.59 9.88 10.93
CA ARG A 103 -9.07 11.27 10.88
C ARG A 103 -10.03 11.52 12.04
N VAL A 104 -9.53 12.17 13.09
CA VAL A 104 -10.35 12.48 14.27
C VAL A 104 -11.17 13.75 14.00
N ALA A 105 -12.49 13.68 14.18
CA ALA A 105 -13.40 14.77 13.82
C ALA A 105 -13.21 16.04 14.65
N ASP A 106 -12.71 15.92 15.88
CA ASP A 106 -12.44 17.01 16.81
C ASP A 106 -11.08 17.69 16.57
N LYS A 107 -10.21 17.12 15.73
CA LYS A 107 -8.89 17.65 15.44
C LYS A 107 -8.88 18.44 14.13
N THR A 108 -8.07 19.50 14.11
CA THR A 108 -7.87 20.32 12.90
C THR A 108 -6.96 19.58 11.91
N ILE A 109 -7.50 19.22 10.76
CA ILE A 109 -6.77 18.57 9.65
C ILE A 109 -6.64 19.57 8.50
N LEU A 110 -5.42 19.71 7.96
CA LEU A 110 -5.17 20.57 6.80
C LEU A 110 -6.02 20.12 5.60
N PRO A 111 -6.60 21.05 4.81
CA PRO A 111 -7.49 20.70 3.69
C PRO A 111 -6.90 19.68 2.71
N ALA A 112 -5.58 19.73 2.48
CA ALA A 112 -4.86 18.80 1.60
C ALA A 112 -4.93 17.33 2.07
N TYR A 113 -5.13 17.07 3.36
CA TYR A 113 -5.07 15.73 3.97
C TYR A 113 -6.44 15.22 4.47
N GLN A 114 -7.51 15.99 4.26
CA GLN A 114 -8.86 15.61 4.66
C GLN A 114 -9.42 14.43 3.85
N SER A 115 -8.88 14.17 2.67
CA SER A 115 -9.22 13.02 1.83
C SER A 115 -7.96 12.27 1.40
N ASN A 116 -8.13 11.03 0.93
CA ASN A 116 -7.01 10.25 0.41
C ASN A 116 -6.71 10.67 -1.04
N PRO A 117 -5.44 10.80 -1.43
CA PRO A 117 -5.09 10.97 -2.83
C PRO A 117 -5.64 9.80 -3.68
N LEU A 118 -6.08 10.13 -4.89
CA LEU A 118 -6.74 9.20 -5.81
C LEU A 118 -5.76 8.47 -6.73
N PHE A 119 -4.65 9.12 -7.08
CA PHE A 119 -3.75 8.66 -8.14
C PHE A 119 -2.43 8.12 -7.63
N ALA A 120 -1.71 8.89 -6.80
CA ALA A 120 -0.36 8.54 -6.35
C ALA A 120 -0.19 8.83 -4.85
N PRO A 121 0.66 8.07 -4.14
CA PRO A 121 0.98 8.34 -2.76
C PRO A 121 1.66 9.71 -2.62
N GLN A 122 1.34 10.42 -1.54
CA GLN A 122 1.95 11.72 -1.24
C GLN A 122 2.98 11.59 -0.11
N TRP A 123 4.08 12.32 -0.23
CA TRP A 123 5.08 12.43 0.81
C TRP A 123 4.64 13.45 1.86
N VAL A 124 4.67 13.06 3.13
CA VAL A 124 4.29 13.91 4.26
C VAL A 124 5.28 13.74 5.40
N SER A 125 5.44 14.77 6.21
CA SER A 125 6.17 14.68 7.49
C SER A 125 5.18 14.71 8.64
N VAL A 126 5.43 13.92 9.68
CA VAL A 126 4.68 13.93 10.94
C VAL A 126 5.23 15.04 11.82
N ARG A 127 4.35 15.92 12.32
CA ARG A 127 4.80 17.00 13.22
C ARG A 127 5.42 16.44 14.51
N PRO A 128 6.47 17.08 15.04
CA PRO A 128 7.01 16.72 16.33
C PRO A 128 5.94 16.85 17.44
N TYR A 129 6.09 16.05 18.49
CA TYR A 129 5.29 16.19 19.70
C TYR A 129 5.64 17.51 20.40
N LYS A 130 4.64 18.15 21.01
CA LYS A 130 4.79 19.42 21.72
C LYS A 130 5.45 19.22 23.08
N ASP A 131 5.12 18.12 23.75
CA ASP A 131 5.57 17.80 25.09
C ASP A 131 5.66 16.28 25.32
N VAL A 132 6.18 15.90 26.49
CA VAL A 132 6.34 14.49 26.91
C VAL A 132 4.97 13.80 27.09
N ALA A 133 3.93 14.55 27.45
CA ALA A 133 2.59 13.99 27.62
C ALA A 133 2.02 13.52 26.28
N GLU A 134 2.14 14.35 25.23
CA GLU A 134 1.74 14.00 23.87
C GLU A 134 2.57 12.83 23.33
N GLN A 135 3.87 12.80 23.60
CA GLN A 135 4.72 11.67 23.24
C GLN A 135 4.21 10.36 23.85
N ASN A 136 3.95 10.36 25.18
CA ASN A 136 3.46 9.17 25.87
C ASN A 136 2.09 8.72 25.37
N GLN A 137 1.20 9.68 25.07
CA GLN A 137 -0.12 9.39 24.49
C GLN A 137 0.01 8.71 23.12
N ARG A 138 0.88 9.23 22.24
CA ARG A 138 1.13 8.63 20.92
C ARG A 138 1.70 7.21 21.04
N THR A 139 2.71 7.01 21.90
CA THR A 139 3.27 5.68 22.15
C THR A 139 2.21 4.71 22.67
N THR A 140 1.33 5.18 23.56
CA THR A 140 0.25 4.35 24.11
C THR A 140 -0.76 3.97 23.03
N MET A 141 -1.14 4.91 22.14
CA MET A 141 -2.01 4.64 21.00
C MET A 141 -1.39 3.62 20.04
N GLU A 142 -0.11 3.77 19.71
CA GLU A 142 0.60 2.83 18.84
C GLU A 142 0.62 1.42 19.46
N MET A 143 0.94 1.31 20.76
CA MET A 143 1.02 0.02 21.45
C MET A 143 -0.34 -0.65 21.67
N GLN A 144 -1.39 0.11 22.00
CA GLN A 144 -2.69 -0.46 22.38
C GLN A 144 -3.65 -0.60 21.21
N GLN A 145 -3.61 0.35 20.27
CA GLN A 145 -4.57 0.45 19.17
C GLN A 145 -3.92 0.14 17.81
N GLY A 146 -2.59 0.02 17.76
CA GLY A 146 -1.86 -0.15 16.50
C GLY A 146 -1.88 1.12 15.63
N ILE A 147 -2.25 2.27 16.18
CA ILE A 147 -2.35 3.53 15.44
C ILE A 147 -1.05 4.31 15.63
N SER A 148 -0.18 4.26 14.61
CA SER A 148 1.06 5.03 14.60
C SER A 148 0.80 6.53 14.42
N PRO A 149 1.75 7.40 14.81
CA PRO A 149 1.69 8.82 14.48
C PRO A 149 1.59 9.07 12.97
N SER A 150 2.24 8.22 12.16
CA SER A 150 2.20 8.23 10.70
C SER A 150 0.80 8.01 10.13
N MET A 151 -0.10 7.34 10.85
CA MET A 151 -1.48 7.10 10.39
C MET A 151 -2.42 8.29 10.69
N GLN A 152 -2.01 9.24 11.52
CA GLN A 152 -2.88 10.33 11.99
C GLN A 152 -2.79 11.57 11.09
N ALA A 153 -3.84 11.83 10.32
CA ALA A 153 -3.87 12.92 9.35
C ALA A 153 -3.76 14.33 9.98
N ASP A 154 -4.13 14.49 11.26
CA ASP A 154 -3.97 15.75 11.99
C ASP A 154 -2.51 16.12 12.26
N LEU A 155 -1.60 15.16 12.14
CA LEU A 155 -0.18 15.36 12.35
C LEU A 155 0.57 15.69 11.06
N TYR A 156 -0.06 15.56 9.90
CA TYR A 156 0.59 15.71 8.61
C TYR A 156 0.98 17.15 8.33
N ARG A 157 2.20 17.29 7.81
CA ARG A 157 2.79 18.50 7.28
C ARG A 157 3.41 18.21 5.91
N PRO A 158 3.52 19.24 5.05
CA PRO A 158 4.34 19.16 3.84
C PRO A 158 5.73 18.59 4.14
N ILE A 159 6.20 17.63 3.34
CA ILE A 159 7.47 16.90 3.58
C ILE A 159 8.68 17.84 3.74
N ASN A 160 8.67 19.00 3.09
CA ASN A 160 9.70 20.02 3.20
C ASN A 160 9.83 20.64 4.60
N GLU A 161 8.78 20.61 5.44
CA GLU A 161 8.86 21.05 6.83
C GLU A 161 9.66 20.07 7.71
N GLY A 162 9.68 18.78 7.35
CA GLY A 162 10.46 17.74 8.05
C GLY A 162 11.94 17.70 7.67
N TRP A 163 12.37 18.51 6.70
CA TRP A 163 13.69 18.39 6.06
C TRP A 163 14.87 18.54 7.03
N GLY A 164 14.77 19.47 7.97
CA GLY A 164 15.83 19.70 8.96
C GLY A 164 16.11 18.44 9.79
N GLU A 165 15.06 17.78 10.27
CA GLU A 165 15.18 16.54 11.07
C GLU A 165 15.70 15.36 10.23
N MET A 166 15.33 15.29 8.95
CA MET A 166 15.81 14.27 8.03
C MET A 166 17.33 14.42 7.78
N LEU A 167 17.81 15.65 7.60
CA LEU A 167 19.23 15.93 7.38
C LEU A 167 20.10 15.60 8.60
N GLU A 168 19.60 15.84 9.81
CA GLU A 168 20.31 15.49 11.05
C GLU A 168 20.49 13.97 11.23
N ARG A 169 19.58 13.19 10.65
CA ARG A 169 19.52 11.72 10.81
C ARG A 169 19.87 10.96 9.53
N LYS A 170 20.46 11.64 8.55
CA LYS A 170 20.85 11.01 7.29
C LYS A 170 21.92 9.95 7.53
N HIS A 171 21.74 8.80 6.90
CA HIS A 171 22.74 7.73 6.88
C HIS A 171 23.56 7.81 5.59
N GLY A 172 24.80 7.31 5.64
CA GLY A 172 25.64 7.23 4.45
C GLY A 172 25.10 6.18 3.47
N LEU A 173 25.15 6.45 2.16
CA LEU A 173 24.72 5.47 1.15
C LEU A 173 25.51 4.15 1.22
N GLU A 174 26.74 4.17 1.74
CA GLU A 174 27.53 2.97 2.00
C GLU A 174 26.88 2.02 3.01
N GLU A 175 26.03 2.53 3.92
CA GLU A 175 25.30 1.70 4.88
C GLU A 175 24.26 0.80 4.20
N LEU A 176 23.84 1.12 2.97
CA LEU A 176 22.95 0.25 2.19
C LEU A 176 23.55 -1.13 1.95
N LYS A 177 24.88 -1.24 1.87
CA LYS A 177 25.61 -2.52 1.69
C LYS A 177 25.55 -3.42 2.92
N GLN A 178 25.11 -2.89 4.08
CA GLN A 178 24.89 -3.70 5.28
C GLN A 178 23.58 -4.47 5.21
N TYR A 179 22.60 -3.94 4.49
CA TYR A 179 21.25 -4.50 4.39
C TYR A 179 20.97 -5.16 3.03
N ASN A 180 21.77 -4.83 2.01
CA ASN A 180 21.62 -5.30 0.63
C ASN A 180 22.94 -5.85 0.09
N SER A 181 22.88 -6.64 -0.98
CA SER A 181 24.11 -7.12 -1.64
C SER A 181 24.88 -5.95 -2.27
N ALA A 182 26.21 -5.94 -2.13
CA ALA A 182 27.05 -4.86 -2.66
C ALA A 182 26.87 -4.67 -4.17
N GLU A 183 26.69 -5.75 -4.92
CA GLU A 183 26.46 -5.72 -6.37
C GLU A 183 25.14 -5.02 -6.76
N GLN A 184 24.07 -5.22 -5.98
CA GLN A 184 22.80 -4.51 -6.19
C GLN A 184 22.94 -3.02 -5.85
N VAL A 185 23.60 -2.68 -4.75
CA VAL A 185 23.80 -1.29 -4.33
C VAL A 185 24.64 -0.54 -5.36
N ASP A 186 25.75 -1.10 -5.80
CA ASP A 186 26.62 -0.44 -6.79
C ASP A 186 25.92 -0.28 -8.15
N LYS A 187 25.07 -1.25 -8.54
CA LYS A 187 24.25 -1.16 -9.76
C LYS A 187 23.21 -0.04 -9.69
N GLU A 188 22.48 0.08 -8.57
CA GLU A 188 21.47 1.12 -8.40
C GLU A 188 22.09 2.51 -8.24
N LEU A 189 23.19 2.65 -7.49
CA LEU A 189 23.92 3.91 -7.39
C LEU A 189 24.48 4.37 -8.75
N ALA A 190 24.90 3.44 -9.61
CA ALA A 190 25.31 3.75 -10.97
C ALA A 190 24.14 4.20 -11.86
N ALA A 191 22.92 3.68 -11.64
CA ALA A 191 21.72 4.09 -12.37
C ALA A 191 21.20 5.48 -11.93
N TYR A 192 21.43 5.84 -10.67
CA TYR A 192 21.02 7.13 -10.09
C TYR A 192 22.23 7.91 -9.53
N PRO A 193 23.11 8.45 -10.38
CA PRO A 193 24.33 9.13 -9.93
C PRO A 193 24.07 10.47 -9.21
N GLN A 194 22.84 10.98 -9.29
CA GLN A 194 22.37 12.16 -8.55
C GLN A 194 21.68 11.79 -7.23
N ALA A 195 21.59 10.50 -6.88
CA ALA A 195 21.01 10.08 -5.62
C ALA A 195 21.89 10.59 -4.47
N ASP A 196 21.41 11.62 -3.80
CA ASP A 196 21.96 12.14 -2.58
C ASP A 196 20.98 11.90 -1.43
N SER A 197 21.19 12.57 -0.30
CA SER A 197 20.25 12.47 0.82
C SER A 197 18.92 13.18 0.57
N PHE A 198 18.68 13.73 -0.63
CA PHE A 198 17.51 14.53 -1.01
C PHE A 198 16.39 13.67 -1.63
N CYS A 199 15.14 13.84 -1.17
CA CYS A 199 13.95 13.33 -1.87
C CYS A 199 13.28 14.50 -2.59
N GLN A 200 13.40 14.56 -3.92
CA GLN A 200 12.72 15.56 -4.76
C GLN A 200 11.42 15.03 -5.34
#